data_AF-A0A951R8L2-F1
#
_entry.id   AF-A0A951R8L2-F1
#
_cell.length_a   1.000
_cell.length_b   1.000
_cell.length_c   1.000
_cell.angle_alpha   90.00
_cell.angle_beta   90.00
_cell.angle_gamma   90.00
#
_symmetry.space_group_name_H-M   'P 1'
#
loop_
_entity.id
_entity.type
_entity.pdbx_description
1 polymer ?
#
loop_
_entity_poly.entity_id
_entity_poly.type
_entity_poly.pdbx_seq_one_letter_code
_entity_poly.pdbx_strand_id
1 'polypeptide(L)'
;MTITQVSEMFGLSQDTLRYYERIGLIPSINRSKGGKRDYTEEDCRWIEFIKCMRNAGLSIDVLINYVTLFKRGDETIEARKEILIEQRKVLIEKMEDMKQTIERLDFKIERYENDMVTKENELRKK
;
A
#
# COMPACT_ATOMS: atom_id res chain seq x y z
N MET A 1 7.13 -4.03 21.75
CA MET A 1 5.71 -3.58 21.71
C MET A 1 4.78 -4.78 21.56
N THR A 2 3.58 -4.74 22.14
CA THR A 2 2.60 -5.84 22.00
C THR A 2 1.89 -5.80 20.64
N ILE A 3 1.35 -6.95 20.21
CA ILE A 3 0.57 -7.02 18.96
C ILE A 3 -0.65 -6.08 18.96
N THR A 4 -1.28 -5.86 20.12
CA THR A 4 -2.41 -4.93 20.26
C THR A 4 -1.99 -3.50 19.97
N GLN A 5 -0.89 -3.05 20.57
CA GLN A 5 -0.36 -1.69 20.35
C GLN A 5 0.02 -1.46 18.88
N VAL A 6 0.67 -2.44 18.25
CA VAL A 6 1.07 -2.36 16.83
C VAL A 6 -0.16 -2.39 15.92
N SER A 7 -1.17 -3.19 16.26
CA SER A 7 -2.44 -3.26 15.55
C SER A 7 -3.15 -1.90 15.54
N GLU A 8 -3.23 -1.23 16.68
CA GLU A 8 -3.80 0.11 16.81
C GLU A 8 -2.98 1.17 16.07
N MET A 9 -1.65 1.16 16.27
CA MET A 9 -0.73 2.13 15.67
C MET A 9 -0.78 2.14 14.14
N PHE A 10 -0.91 0.96 13.51
CA PHE A 10 -0.95 0.84 12.06
C PHE A 10 -2.36 0.63 11.50
N GLY A 11 -3.40 0.58 12.32
CA GLY A 11 -4.77 0.30 11.89
C GLY A 11 -4.89 -1.04 11.14
N LEU A 12 -4.11 -2.03 11.54
CA LEU A 12 -4.14 -3.38 10.97
C LEU A 12 -4.72 -4.34 11.99
N SER A 13 -5.55 -5.30 11.57
CA SER A 13 -6.02 -6.32 12.52
C SER A 13 -4.84 -7.16 13.04
N GLN A 14 -4.94 -7.66 14.26
CA GLN A 14 -3.93 -8.57 14.81
C GLN A 14 -3.76 -9.82 13.92
N ASP A 15 -4.82 -10.29 13.28
CA ASP A 15 -4.77 -11.42 12.35
C ASP A 15 -4.03 -11.09 11.06
N THR A 16 -4.13 -9.85 10.58
CA THR A 16 -3.32 -9.35 9.46
C THR A 16 -1.83 -9.33 9.83
N LEU A 17 -1.48 -8.89 11.03
CA LEU A 17 -0.09 -8.91 11.50
C LEU A 17 0.45 -10.34 11.61
N ARG A 18 -0.34 -11.27 12.17
CA ARG A 18 0.00 -12.70 12.21
C ARG A 18 0.13 -13.30 10.82
N TYR A 19 -0.75 -12.90 9.90
CA TYR A 19 -0.75 -13.34 8.51
C TYR A 19 0.52 -12.89 7.79
N TYR A 20 0.90 -11.62 7.93
CA TYR A 20 2.11 -11.07 7.32
C TYR A 20 3.37 -11.78 7.79
N GLU A 21 3.49 -12.05 9.09
CA GLU A 21 4.59 -12.85 9.62
C GLU A 21 4.57 -14.28 9.06
N ARG A 22 3.40 -14.94 9.06
CA ARG A 22 3.24 -16.33 8.64
C ARG A 22 3.65 -16.57 7.19
N ILE A 23 3.32 -15.65 6.28
CA ILE A 23 3.68 -15.77 4.87
C ILE A 23 5.08 -15.23 4.56
N GLY A 24 5.81 -14.72 5.56
CA GLY A 24 7.15 -14.15 5.39
C GLY A 24 7.17 -12.77 4.75
N LEU A 25 6.04 -12.05 4.78
CA LEU A 25 5.93 -10.67 4.28
C LEU A 25 6.61 -9.65 5.22
N ILE A 26 6.77 -10.01 6.49
CA ILE A 26 7.66 -9.31 7.43
C ILE A 26 8.67 -10.32 8.01
N PRO A 27 9.82 -9.86 8.54
CA PRO A 27 10.72 -10.71 9.30
C PRO A 27 10.02 -11.40 10.49
N SER A 28 10.64 -12.47 10.99
CA SER A 28 10.11 -13.20 12.15
C SER A 28 10.13 -12.30 13.38
N ILE A 29 9.02 -12.21 14.11
CA ILE A 29 8.91 -11.34 15.27
C ILE A 29 9.43 -12.06 16.51
N ASN A 30 10.20 -11.33 17.32
CA ASN A 30 10.69 -11.86 18.59
C ASN A 30 9.55 -12.18 19.55
N ARG A 31 9.81 -13.10 20.48
CA ARG A 31 8.88 -13.45 21.54
C ARG A 31 9.44 -13.06 22.89
N SER A 32 8.61 -12.41 23.69
CA SER A 32 8.87 -12.16 25.11
C SER A 32 8.94 -13.46 25.91
N LYS A 33 9.45 -13.40 27.15
CA LYS A 33 9.52 -14.54 28.08
C LYS A 33 8.17 -15.24 28.32
N GLY A 34 7.06 -14.52 28.16
CA GLY A 34 5.70 -15.07 28.25
C GLY A 34 5.14 -15.66 26.95
N GLY A 35 5.96 -15.86 25.92
CA GLY A 35 5.57 -16.44 24.63
C GLY A 35 4.78 -15.52 23.70
N LYS A 36 4.50 -14.28 24.12
CA LYS A 36 3.82 -13.25 23.33
C LYS A 36 4.79 -12.56 22.38
N ARG A 37 4.33 -12.22 21.17
CA ARG A 37 5.08 -11.41 20.19
C ARG A 37 5.45 -10.07 20.78
N ASP A 38 6.71 -9.69 20.60
CA ASP A 38 7.29 -8.45 21.05
C ASP A 38 7.97 -7.75 19.88
N TYR A 39 7.28 -6.74 19.34
CA TYR A 39 7.69 -5.99 18.16
C TYR A 39 8.70 -4.92 18.53
N THR A 40 9.83 -4.94 17.85
CA THR A 40 10.86 -3.90 17.92
C THR A 40 10.50 -2.71 17.02
N GLU A 41 11.25 -1.61 17.14
CA GLU A 41 11.12 -0.49 16.21
C GLU A 41 11.42 -0.89 14.76
N GLU A 42 12.35 -1.81 14.55
CA GLU A 42 12.67 -2.32 13.21
C GLU A 42 11.49 -3.10 12.62
N ASP A 43 10.83 -3.92 13.43
CA ASP A 43 9.61 -4.62 13.01
C ASP A 43 8.50 -3.64 12.63
N CYS A 44 8.36 -2.54 13.39
CA CYS A 44 7.42 -1.47 13.07
C CYS A 44 7.74 -0.79 11.74
N ARG A 45 9.02 -0.52 11.44
CA ARG A 45 9.43 0.03 10.13
C ARG A 45 9.10 -0.94 8.98
N TRP A 46 9.28 -2.25 9.20
CA TRP A 46 8.87 -3.25 8.21
C TRP A 46 7.36 -3.26 7.97
N ILE A 47 6.56 -3.21 9.05
CA ILE A 47 5.10 -3.18 8.94
C ILE A 47 4.63 -1.93 8.20
N GLU A 48 5.21 -0.77 8.52
CA GLU A 48 4.92 0.49 7.83
C GLU A 48 5.24 0.40 6.34
N PHE A 49 6.43 -0.08 6.00
CA PHE A 49 6.89 -0.26 4.62
C PHE A 49 5.93 -1.17 3.84
N ILE A 50 5.63 -2.36 4.39
CA ILE A 50 4.73 -3.33 3.75
C ILE A 50 3.32 -2.76 3.60
N LYS A 51 2.80 -2.08 4.62
CA LYS A 51 1.49 -1.43 4.56
C LYS A 51 1.44 -0.41 3.43
N CYS A 52 2.46 0.46 3.33
CA CYS A 52 2.56 1.45 2.27
C CYS A 52 2.54 0.80 0.87
N MET A 53 3.40 -0.20 0.67
CA MET A 53 3.50 -0.90 -0.61
C MET A 53 2.21 -1.65 -0.99
N ARG A 54 1.57 -2.31 -0.02
CA ARG A 54 0.29 -2.99 -0.23
C ARG A 54 -0.83 -2.01 -0.60
N ASN A 55 -0.87 -0.84 0.05
CA ASN A 55 -1.85 0.21 -0.27
C ASN A 55 -1.64 0.79 -1.67
N ALA A 56 -0.40 0.89 -2.14
CA ALA A 56 -0.07 1.28 -3.50
C ALA A 56 -0.39 0.17 -4.55
N GLY A 57 -0.84 -1.00 -4.10
CA GLY A 57 -1.27 -2.09 -4.96
C GLY A 57 -0.14 -3.00 -5.45
N LEU A 58 0.99 -3.06 -4.74
CA LEU A 58 2.03 -4.05 -5.00
C LEU A 58 1.56 -5.44 -4.55
N SER A 59 1.94 -6.47 -5.31
CA SER A 59 1.56 -7.84 -5.00
C SER A 59 2.29 -8.36 -3.75
N ILE A 60 1.65 -9.30 -3.05
CA ILE A 60 2.25 -9.97 -1.90
C ILE A 60 3.51 -10.73 -2.33
N ASP A 61 3.48 -11.39 -3.49
CA ASP A 61 4.59 -12.22 -3.96
C ASP A 61 5.87 -11.42 -4.21
N VAL A 62 5.75 -10.22 -4.79
CA VAL A 62 6.90 -9.33 -5.00
C VAL A 62 7.52 -8.90 -3.68
N LEU A 63 6.69 -8.57 -2.69
CA LEU A 63 7.15 -8.13 -1.37
C LEU A 63 7.76 -9.29 -0.57
N ILE A 64 7.21 -10.51 -0.67
CA ILE A 64 7.84 -11.72 -0.09
C ILE A 64 9.20 -11.97 -0.73
N ASN A 65 9.32 -11.83 -2.06
CA ASN A 65 10.60 -11.97 -2.74
C ASN A 65 11.61 -10.93 -2.22
N TYR A 66 11.21 -9.67 -2.10
CA TYR A 66 12.05 -8.61 -1.54
C TYR A 66 12.55 -8.94 -0.13
N VAL A 67 11.67 -9.39 0.77
CA VAL A 67 12.02 -9.78 2.15
C VAL A 67 12.92 -11.02 2.17
N THR A 68 12.70 -11.96 1.25
CA THR A 68 13.53 -13.16 1.12
C THR A 68 14.96 -12.81 0.71
N LEU A 69 15.13 -11.89 -0.24
CA LEU A 69 16.43 -11.37 -0.63
C LEU A 69 17.08 -10.60 0.52
N PHE A 70 16.32 -9.75 1.21
CA PHE A 70 16.82 -9.02 2.38
C PHE A 70 17.44 -9.96 3.43
N LYS A 71 16.79 -11.10 3.71
CA LYS A 71 17.30 -12.11 4.65
C LYS A 71 18.60 -12.79 4.24
N ARG A 72 18.97 -12.75 2.95
CA ARG A 72 20.26 -13.27 2.46
C ARG A 72 21.41 -12.28 2.68
N GLY A 73 21.13 -11.05 3.07
CA GLY A 73 22.15 -10.04 3.36
C GLY A 73 22.63 -9.29 2.12
N ASP A 74 23.83 -8.74 2.22
CA ASP A 74 24.31 -7.65 1.35
C ASP A 74 24.60 -8.08 -0.10
N GLU A 75 24.85 -9.36 -0.33
CA GLU A 75 24.99 -9.95 -1.68
C GLU A 75 23.77 -9.74 -2.58
N THR A 76 22.60 -9.44 -2.01
CA THR A 76 21.35 -9.24 -2.76
C THR A 76 20.95 -7.77 -2.91
N ILE A 77 21.81 -6.81 -2.51
CA ILE A 77 21.47 -5.38 -2.55
C ILE A 77 21.01 -4.95 -3.95
N GLU A 78 21.71 -5.35 -5.01
CA GLU A 78 21.35 -4.95 -6.37
C GLU A 78 20.01 -5.58 -6.81
N ALA A 79 19.81 -6.87 -6.55
CA ALA A 79 18.54 -7.54 -6.86
C ALA A 79 17.35 -6.92 -6.11
N ARG A 80 17.54 -6.52 -4.84
CA ARG A 80 16.51 -5.81 -4.06
C ARG A 80 16.18 -4.45 -4.67
N LYS A 81 17.21 -3.71 -5.08
CA LYS A 81 17.07 -2.40 -5.71
C LYS A 81 16.36 -2.50 -7.06
N GLU A 82 16.67 -3.51 -7.87
CA GLU A 82 15.99 -3.77 -9.15
C GLU A 82 14.49 -3.99 -8.96
N ILE A 83 14.09 -4.78 -7.96
CA ILE A 83 12.67 -4.96 -7.62
C ILE A 83 12.00 -3.60 -7.34
N LEU A 84 12.63 -2.75 -6.53
CA LEU A 84 12.07 -1.45 -6.17
C LEU A 84 11.99 -0.51 -7.39
N ILE A 85 12.99 -0.51 -8.27
CA ILE A 85 12.98 0.26 -9.51
C ILE A 85 11.82 -0.18 -10.39
N GLU A 86 11.62 -1.49 -10.55
CA GLU A 86 10.57 -2.01 -11.41
C GLU A 86 9.18 -1.72 -10.84
N GLN A 87 8.98 -1.92 -9.53
CA GLN A 87 7.71 -1.55 -8.91
C GLN A 87 7.44 -0.04 -8.96
N ARG A 88 8.48 0.80 -8.88
CA ARG A 88 8.34 2.25 -9.06
C ARG A 88 7.83 2.60 -10.46
N LYS A 89 8.32 1.95 -11.52
CA LYS A 89 7.82 2.18 -12.89
C LYS A 89 6.35 1.82 -13.01
N VAL A 90 5.96 0.65 -12.51
CA VAL A 90 4.57 0.19 -12.50
C VAL A 90 3.65 1.18 -11.78
N LEU A 91 4.10 1.77 -10.66
CA LEU A 91 3.32 2.79 -9.95
C LEU A 91 3.18 4.09 -10.75
N ILE A 92 4.24 4.51 -11.46
CA ILE A 92 4.19 5.71 -12.31
C ILE A 92 3.21 5.52 -13.46
N GLU A 93 3.21 4.35 -14.10
CA GLU A 93 2.24 4.03 -15.16
C GLU A 93 0.80 4.06 -14.63
N LYS A 94 0.54 3.45 -13.47
CA LYS A 94 -0.77 3.51 -12.81
C LYS A 94 -1.19 4.95 -12.48
N MET A 95 -0.26 5.80 -12.04
CA MET A 95 -0.56 7.20 -11.76
C MET A 95 -1.00 7.95 -13.02
N GLU A 96 -0.35 7.69 -14.16
CA GLU A 96 -0.72 8.32 -15.43
C GLU A 96 -2.10 7.86 -15.91
N ASP A 97 -2.40 6.55 -15.81
CA ASP A 97 -3.73 6.01 -16.14
C ASP A 97 -4.83 6.62 -15.24
N MET A 98 -4.55 6.76 -13.94
CA MET A 98 -5.47 7.41 -13.01
C MET A 98 -5.69 8.88 -13.36
N LYS A 99 -4.63 9.59 -13.76
CA LYS A 99 -4.72 11.00 -14.17
C LYS A 99 -5.59 11.17 -15.41
N GLN A 100 -5.38 10.35 -16.46
CA GLN A 100 -6.22 10.37 -17.66
C GLN A 100 -7.70 10.06 -17.34
N THR A 101 -7.92 9.14 -16.38
CA THR A 101 -9.26 8.82 -15.91
C THR A 101 -9.92 10.00 -15.22
N ILE A 102 -9.19 10.70 -14.35
CA ILE A 102 -9.67 11.92 -13.67
C ILE A 102 -10.03 13.00 -14.69
N GLU A 103 -9.15 13.29 -15.66
CA GLU A 103 -9.43 14.29 -16.70
C GLU A 103 -10.73 13.99 -17.47
N ARG A 104 -11.00 12.71 -17.74
CA ARG A 104 -12.25 12.29 -18.40
C ARG A 104 -13.48 12.45 -17.49
N LEU A 105 -13.32 12.24 -16.19
CA LEU A 105 -14.39 12.49 -15.21
C LEU A 105 -14.67 13.98 -15.09
N ASP A 106 -13.63 14.80 -15.01
CA ASP A 106 -13.74 16.27 -14.93
C ASP A 106 -14.49 16.82 -16.14
N PHE A 107 -14.14 16.39 -17.36
CA PHE A 107 -14.87 16.78 -18.57
C PHE A 107 -16.36 16.40 -18.52
N LYS A 108 -16.68 15.22 -17.96
CA LYS A 108 -18.08 14.82 -17.80
C LYS A 108 -18.79 15.71 -16.78
N ILE A 109 -18.18 15.97 -15.64
CA ILE A 109 -18.74 16.82 -14.57
C ILE A 109 -19.00 18.23 -15.12
N GLU A 110 -18.01 18.83 -15.78
CA GLU A 110 -18.14 20.17 -16.40
C GLU A 110 -19.31 20.21 -17.39
N ARG A 111 -19.49 19.15 -18.19
CA ARG A 111 -20.64 19.07 -19.10
C ARG A 111 -21.97 19.06 -18.37
N TYR A 112 -22.09 18.36 -17.24
CA TYR A 112 -23.31 18.41 -16.42
C TYR A 112 -23.53 19.81 -15.86
N GLU A 113 -22.49 20.49 -15.41
CA GLU A 113 -22.58 21.85 -14.86
C GLU A 113 -22.95 22.90 -15.92
N ASN A 114 -22.44 22.77 -17.14
CA ASN A 114 -22.65 23.75 -18.22
C ASN A 114 -23.89 23.46 -19.09
N ASP A 115 -24.15 22.21 -19.50
CA ASP A 115 -25.27 21.88 -20.40
C ASP A 115 -26.60 21.65 -19.65
N MET A 116 -26.57 21.11 -18.42
CA MET A 116 -27.81 20.82 -17.68
C MET A 116 -28.34 22.00 -16.90
N VAL A 117 -27.47 22.84 -16.32
CA VAL A 117 -27.93 24.08 -15.66
C VAL A 117 -28.56 25.01 -16.69
N THR A 118 -28.06 25.04 -17.93
CA THR A 118 -28.63 25.89 -18.99
C THR A 118 -30.00 25.38 -19.44
N LYS A 119 -30.15 24.08 -19.72
CA LYS A 119 -31.45 23.50 -20.11
C LYS A 119 -32.48 23.49 -18.97
N GLU A 120 -32.06 23.25 -17.74
CA GLU A 120 -32.96 23.22 -16.58
C GLU A 120 -33.42 24.64 -16.19
N ASN A 121 -32.57 25.66 -16.36
CA ASN A 121 -32.97 27.06 -16.21
C ASN A 121 -33.88 27.55 -17.36
N GLU A 122 -33.68 27.10 -18.59
CA GLU A 122 -34.59 27.40 -19.71
C GLU A 122 -35.97 26.76 -19.51
N LEU A 123 -36.03 25.56 -18.95
CA LEU A 123 -37.29 24.88 -18.64
C LEU A 123 -38.03 25.49 -17.44
N ARG A 124 -37.31 26.03 -16.44
CA ARG A 124 -37.90 26.73 -15.29
C ARG A 124 -38.37 28.16 -15.58
N LYS A 125 -37.95 28.75 -16.70
CA LYS A 125 -38.36 30.11 -17.14
C LYS A 125 -39.57 30.12 -18.08
N LYS A 126 -40.10 28.96 -18.48
CA LYS A 126 -41.37 28.81 -19.19
C LYS A 126 -42.49 28.47 -18.22
#